data_AF-A0A7K1UDR6-F1
#
_entry.id   AF-A0A7K1UDR6-F1
#
_cell.length_a   1.000
_cell.length_b   1.000
_cell.length_c   1.000
_cell.angle_alpha   90.00
_cell.angle_beta   90.00
_cell.angle_gamma   90.00
#
_symmetry.space_group_name_H-M   'P 1'
#
loop_
_entity.id
_entity.type
_entity.pdbx_description
1 polymer ?
#
loop_
_entity_poly.entity_id
_entity_poly.type
_entity_poly.pdbx_seq_one_letter_code
_entity_poly.pdbx_strand_id
1 'polypeptide(L)'
;MKVYLIALLACFSLHQASAQEASLSVTGEVTHPLQLTAAGLSKMKRTTVALKDRDGKEHKYTGVTIPEILDLAGVTTGKQLRGENLTKYMLVKCADGYEVLFSLAELDTSFTDRTAILADQLEGGPLPAGKGPFRLVVPGEKKPARSSFQVTEFIIRFAK
;
A
#
# COMPACT_ATOMS: atom_id res chain seq x y z
N MET A 1 -35.60 43.28 45.75
CA MET A 1 -34.13 43.34 45.64
C MET A 1 -33.57 41.93 45.68
N LYS A 2 -32.71 41.57 44.71
CA LYS A 2 -31.92 40.32 44.56
C LYS A 2 -32.65 39.09 44.00
N VAL A 3 -32.14 38.34 43.01
CA VAL A 3 -31.28 38.52 41.82
C VAL A 3 -31.42 37.16 41.12
N TYR A 4 -31.73 37.14 39.83
CA TYR A 4 -31.89 35.92 39.04
C TYR A 4 -30.52 35.27 38.81
N LEU A 5 -30.37 33.99 39.14
CA LEU A 5 -29.16 33.21 38.81
C LEU A 5 -29.48 32.30 37.63
N ILE A 6 -29.15 32.76 36.42
CA ILE A 6 -29.20 31.96 35.19
C ILE A 6 -27.92 31.12 35.17
N ALA A 7 -28.06 29.81 35.36
CA ALA A 7 -26.98 28.86 35.16
C ALA A 7 -26.81 28.62 33.65
N LEU A 8 -25.78 29.22 33.06
CA LEU A 8 -25.38 28.99 31.67
C LEU A 8 -24.64 27.65 31.60
N LEU A 9 -25.35 26.59 31.20
CA LEU A 9 -24.76 25.28 30.95
C LEU A 9 -24.02 25.34 29.60
N ALA A 10 -22.72 25.62 29.62
CA ALA A 10 -21.88 25.57 28.43
C ALA A 10 -21.62 24.10 28.06
N CYS A 11 -22.36 23.57 27.09
CA CYS A 11 -22.05 22.30 26.43
C CYS A 11 -20.72 22.43 25.67
N PHE A 12 -19.62 22.04 26.29
CA PHE A 12 -18.36 21.81 25.59
C PHE A 12 -18.48 20.51 24.78
N SER A 13 -18.82 20.63 23.50
CA SER A 13 -18.74 19.52 22.55
C SER A 13 -17.27 19.20 22.29
N LEU A 14 -16.74 18.19 22.99
CA LEU A 14 -15.48 17.52 22.66
C LEU A 14 -15.63 16.91 21.25
N HIS A 15 -15.20 17.64 20.23
CA HIS A 15 -14.96 17.06 18.91
C HIS A 15 -13.71 16.20 19.00
N GLN A 16 -13.88 14.90 19.26
CA GLN A 16 -12.84 13.92 18.99
C GLN A 16 -12.65 13.86 17.47
N ALA A 17 -11.61 14.55 16.97
CA ALA A 17 -11.09 14.26 15.64
C ALA A 17 -10.53 12.83 15.68
N SER A 18 -11.27 11.85 15.14
CA SER A 18 -10.69 10.53 14.92
C SER A 18 -9.56 10.68 13.91
N ALA A 19 -8.33 10.40 14.31
CA ALA A 19 -7.25 10.24 13.34
C ALA A 19 -7.64 9.09 12.42
N GLN A 20 -7.96 9.40 11.15
CA GLN A 20 -8.25 8.39 10.15
C GLN A 20 -7.03 7.47 10.04
N GLU A 21 -7.20 6.18 10.36
CA GLU A 21 -6.11 5.22 10.26
C GLU A 21 -5.64 5.13 8.80
N ALA A 22 -4.33 5.30 8.60
CA ALA A 22 -3.75 5.22 7.27
C ALA A 22 -3.97 3.82 6.67
N SER A 23 -4.35 3.78 5.40
CA SER A 23 -4.71 2.54 4.72
C SER A 23 -4.38 2.61 3.23
N LEU A 24 -4.12 1.45 2.64
CA LEU A 24 -3.97 1.26 1.20
C LEU A 24 -5.34 0.97 0.60
N SER A 25 -5.74 1.71 -0.44
CA SER A 25 -6.90 1.34 -1.26
C SER A 25 -6.47 0.49 -2.45
N VAL A 26 -7.30 -0.49 -2.84
CA VAL A 26 -7.11 -1.28 -4.07
C VAL A 26 -8.39 -1.19 -4.89
N THR A 27 -8.30 -0.58 -6.08
CA THR A 27 -9.47 -0.18 -6.89
C THR A 27 -9.24 -0.40 -8.40
N GLY A 28 -10.22 -0.04 -9.22
CA GLY A 28 -10.18 -0.17 -10.67
C GLY A 28 -10.76 -1.50 -11.15
N GLU A 29 -10.05 -2.20 -12.03
CA GLU A 29 -10.41 -3.52 -12.56
C GLU A 29 -10.22 -4.63 -11.52
N VAL A 30 -11.02 -4.59 -10.45
CA VAL A 30 -11.02 -5.50 -9.31
C VAL A 30 -12.45 -6.00 -9.05
N THR A 31 -12.61 -7.23 -8.56
CA THR A 31 -13.95 -7.74 -8.15
C THR A 31 -14.27 -7.40 -6.70
N HIS A 32 -13.25 -7.22 -5.87
CA HIS A 32 -13.37 -6.88 -4.45
C HIS A 32 -12.49 -5.68 -4.13
N PRO A 33 -13.00 -4.43 -4.26
CA PRO A 33 -12.26 -3.27 -3.81
C PRO A 33 -11.83 -3.41 -2.35
N LEU A 34 -10.57 -3.09 -2.05
CA LEU A 34 -10.00 -3.26 -0.70
C LEU A 34 -9.66 -1.92 -0.07
N GLN A 35 -9.75 -1.88 1.26
CA GLN A 35 -9.13 -0.87 2.10
C GLN A 35 -8.33 -1.59 3.20
N LEU A 36 -7.00 -1.63 3.06
CA LEU A 36 -6.11 -2.38 3.94
C LEU A 36 -5.40 -1.44 4.92
N THR A 37 -5.69 -1.57 6.21
CA THR A 37 -4.94 -0.89 7.28
C THR A 37 -3.68 -1.67 7.64
N ALA A 38 -2.78 -1.06 8.42
CA ALA A 38 -1.58 -1.76 8.92
C ALA A 38 -1.97 -3.00 9.76
N ALA A 39 -3.01 -2.89 10.59
CA ALA A 39 -3.54 -4.00 11.38
C ALA A 39 -4.18 -5.11 10.52
N GLY A 40 -4.73 -4.77 9.35
CA GLY A 40 -5.18 -5.74 8.37
C GLY A 40 -4.00 -6.47 7.72
N LEU A 41 -3.00 -5.70 7.29
CA LEU A 41 -1.80 -6.20 6.62
C LEU A 41 -0.96 -7.12 7.53
N SER A 42 -0.95 -6.89 8.83
CA SER A 42 -0.22 -7.72 9.80
C SER A 42 -0.83 -9.11 10.01
N LYS A 43 -2.09 -9.33 9.61
CA LYS A 43 -2.79 -10.63 9.71
C LYS A 43 -2.59 -11.51 8.47
N MET A 44 -2.04 -10.94 7.39
CA MET A 44 -1.77 -11.64 6.14
C MET A 44 -0.42 -12.36 6.18
N LYS A 45 -0.12 -13.18 5.17
CA LYS A 45 1.16 -13.89 5.11
C LYS A 45 2.31 -12.89 4.95
N ARG A 46 3.29 -12.99 5.85
CA ARG A 46 4.41 -12.05 5.96
C ARG A 46 5.61 -12.56 5.17
N THR A 47 6.19 -11.70 4.34
CA THR A 47 7.36 -11.99 3.50
C THR A 47 8.42 -10.92 3.72
N THR A 48 9.67 -11.36 3.85
CA THR A 48 10.83 -10.47 3.98
C THR A 48 11.65 -10.50 2.70
N VAL A 49 11.97 -9.32 2.16
CA VAL A 49 12.82 -9.16 0.98
C VAL A 49 13.93 -8.15 1.24
N ALA A 50 15.04 -8.29 0.53
CA ALA A 50 16.16 -7.37 0.58
C ALA A 50 16.08 -6.33 -0.54
N LEU A 51 16.36 -5.07 -0.23
CA LEU A 51 16.50 -3.99 -1.20
C LEU A 51 17.79 -3.19 -0.90
N LYS A 52 18.60 -2.98 -1.93
CA LYS A 52 19.77 -2.10 -1.84
C LYS A 52 19.37 -0.64 -2.00
N ASP A 53 19.91 0.22 -1.15
CA ASP A 53 19.79 1.67 -1.33
C ASP A 53 20.77 2.21 -2.39
N ARG A 54 20.81 3.54 -2.54
CA ARG A 54 21.66 4.20 -3.55
C ARG A 54 23.16 4.03 -3.27
N ASP A 55 23.53 3.76 -2.02
CA ASP A 55 24.91 3.54 -1.58
C ASP A 55 25.28 2.04 -1.64
N GLY A 56 24.37 1.19 -2.11
CA GLY A 56 24.57 -0.25 -2.24
C GLY A 56 24.37 -1.01 -0.93
N LYS A 57 23.97 -0.34 0.16
CA LYS A 57 23.69 -0.99 1.44
C LYS A 57 22.35 -1.71 1.34
N GLU A 58 22.35 -2.96 1.77
CA GLU A 58 21.16 -3.80 1.79
C GLU A 58 20.33 -3.55 3.05
N HIS A 59 19.01 -3.51 2.87
CA HIS A 59 18.01 -3.34 3.93
C HIS A 59 16.91 -4.40 3.76
N LYS A 60 16.47 -4.99 4.87
CA LYS A 60 15.41 -6.00 4.90
C LYS A 60 14.06 -5.35 5.20
N TYR A 61 13.12 -5.54 4.28
CA TYR A 61 11.75 -5.07 4.42
C TYR A 61 10.82 -6.25 4.62
N THR A 62 9.86 -6.11 5.53
CA THR A 62 8.84 -7.14 5.78
C THR A 62 7.46 -6.56 5.46
N GLY A 63 6.65 -7.36 4.77
CA GLY A 63 5.39 -6.93 4.18
C GLY A 63 4.54 -8.09 3.70
N VAL A 64 3.53 -7.76 2.90
CA VAL A 64 2.70 -8.73 2.18
C VAL A 64 3.06 -8.69 0.71
N THR A 65 3.05 -9.85 0.05
CA THR A 65 3.37 -9.91 -1.38
C THR A 65 2.30 -9.18 -2.21
N ILE A 66 2.72 -8.48 -3.26
CA ILE A 66 1.77 -7.82 -4.15
C ILE A 66 0.79 -8.83 -4.77
N PRO A 67 1.21 -10.01 -5.28
CA PRO A 67 0.28 -11.07 -5.70
C PRO A 67 -0.83 -11.37 -4.71
N GLU A 68 -0.51 -11.55 -3.43
CA GLU A 68 -1.50 -11.88 -2.40
C GLU A 68 -2.53 -10.76 -2.20
N ILE A 69 -2.11 -9.49 -2.28
CA ILE A 69 -3.02 -8.33 -2.23
C ILE A 69 -3.92 -8.29 -3.47
N LEU A 70 -3.35 -8.53 -4.65
CA LEU A 70 -4.10 -8.52 -5.91
C LEU A 70 -5.09 -9.68 -6.00
N ASP A 71 -4.71 -10.87 -5.54
CA ASP A 71 -5.58 -12.04 -5.45
C ASP A 71 -6.74 -11.78 -4.48
N LEU A 72 -6.47 -11.16 -3.32
CA LEU A 72 -7.51 -10.76 -2.36
C LEU A 72 -8.49 -9.75 -2.96
N ALA A 73 -8.02 -8.86 -3.84
CA ALA A 73 -8.87 -7.91 -4.57
C ALA A 73 -9.61 -8.54 -5.78
N GLY A 74 -9.32 -9.80 -6.10
CA GLY A 74 -9.88 -10.50 -7.25
C GLY A 74 -9.40 -9.94 -8.60
N VAL A 75 -8.13 -9.53 -8.68
CA VAL A 75 -7.48 -9.16 -9.93
C VAL A 75 -7.24 -10.40 -10.78
N THR A 76 -7.30 -10.25 -12.11
CA THR A 76 -6.94 -11.32 -13.04
C THR A 76 -5.43 -11.61 -12.99
N THR A 77 -5.05 -12.73 -12.39
CA THR A 77 -3.66 -13.21 -12.22
C THR A 77 -3.48 -14.63 -12.79
N GLY A 78 -2.25 -15.12 -12.80
CA GLY A 78 -1.83 -16.46 -13.21
C GLY A 78 -2.33 -16.85 -14.59
N LYS A 79 -3.02 -18.00 -14.67
CA LYS A 79 -3.57 -18.54 -15.94
C LYS A 79 -4.59 -17.61 -16.61
N GLN A 80 -5.17 -16.66 -15.89
CA GLN A 80 -6.12 -15.69 -16.44
C GLN A 80 -5.41 -14.51 -17.12
N LEU A 81 -4.14 -14.29 -16.80
CA LEU A 81 -3.32 -13.21 -17.33
C LEU A 81 -2.80 -13.55 -18.74
N ARG A 82 -3.71 -13.52 -19.71
CA ARG A 82 -3.46 -13.85 -21.13
C ARG A 82 -4.34 -13.01 -22.05
N GLY A 83 -3.98 -12.92 -23.33
CA GLY A 83 -4.73 -12.14 -24.31
C GLY A 83 -4.79 -10.66 -23.92
N GLU A 84 -5.97 -10.05 -23.98
CA GLU A 84 -6.17 -8.65 -23.59
C GLU A 84 -5.80 -8.35 -22.13
N ASN A 85 -5.86 -9.34 -21.22
CA ASN A 85 -5.48 -9.12 -19.82
C ASN A 85 -3.99 -8.80 -19.66
N LEU A 86 -3.14 -9.12 -20.65
CA LEU A 86 -1.71 -8.77 -20.61
C LEU A 86 -1.45 -7.26 -20.75
N THR A 87 -2.46 -6.47 -21.16
CA THR A 87 -2.35 -5.00 -21.20
C THR A 87 -2.78 -4.36 -19.87
N LYS A 88 -3.21 -5.15 -18.88
CA LYS A 88 -3.50 -4.64 -17.55
C LYS A 88 -2.24 -4.26 -16.80
N TYR A 89 -2.35 -3.20 -16.01
CA TYR A 89 -1.29 -2.70 -15.15
C TYR A 89 -1.85 -2.27 -13.80
N MET A 90 -0.96 -2.21 -12.82
CA MET A 90 -1.19 -1.59 -11.52
C MET A 90 -0.50 -0.23 -11.51
N LEU A 91 -1.29 0.84 -11.38
CA LEU A 91 -0.81 2.16 -11.03
C LEU A 91 -0.68 2.26 -9.52
N VAL A 92 0.48 2.70 -9.06
CA VAL A 92 0.77 2.91 -7.64
C VAL A 92 0.78 4.41 -7.38
N LYS A 93 0.00 4.87 -6.42
CA LYS A 93 0.01 6.26 -5.96
C LYS A 93 0.60 6.39 -4.57
N CYS A 94 1.33 7.48 -4.36
CA CYS A 94 1.96 7.82 -3.09
C CYS A 94 1.36 9.11 -2.53
N ALA A 95 1.51 9.32 -1.22
CA ALA A 95 0.95 10.48 -0.52
C ALA A 95 1.47 11.84 -1.03
N ASP A 96 2.66 11.87 -1.64
CA ASP A 96 3.29 13.05 -2.24
C ASP A 96 2.88 13.28 -3.71
N GLY A 97 1.96 12.48 -4.25
CA GLY A 97 1.55 12.52 -5.66
C GLY A 97 2.49 11.78 -6.61
N TYR A 98 3.53 11.10 -6.11
CA TYR A 98 4.39 10.26 -6.93
C TYR A 98 3.62 9.04 -7.44
N GLU A 99 3.77 8.76 -8.74
CA GLU A 99 3.11 7.64 -9.40
C GLU A 99 4.11 6.78 -10.16
N VAL A 100 3.94 5.45 -10.06
CA VAL A 100 4.69 4.46 -10.84
C VAL A 100 3.76 3.38 -11.33
N LEU A 101 4.08 2.73 -12.45
CA LEU A 101 3.31 1.59 -12.95
C LEU A 101 4.12 0.30 -13.03
N PHE A 102 3.39 -0.79 -12.98
CA PHE A 102 3.84 -2.14 -13.28
C PHE A 102 2.81 -2.83 -14.15
N SER A 103 3.23 -3.50 -15.21
CA SER A 103 2.36 -4.49 -15.84
C SER A 103 1.99 -5.58 -14.82
N LEU A 104 0.81 -6.19 -14.94
CA LEU A 104 0.47 -7.28 -14.03
C LEU A 104 1.43 -8.47 -14.17
N ALA A 105 2.00 -8.69 -15.36
CA ALA A 105 2.98 -9.74 -15.60
C ALA A 105 4.31 -9.51 -14.85
N GLU A 106 4.72 -8.27 -14.60
CA GLU A 106 5.89 -7.97 -13.77
C GLU A 106 5.70 -8.33 -12.29
N LEU A 107 4.46 -8.54 -11.87
CA LEU A 107 4.08 -8.83 -10.48
C LEU A 107 3.64 -10.28 -10.29
N ASP A 108 3.40 -11.03 -11.37
CA ASP A 108 2.80 -12.35 -11.32
C ASP A 108 3.84 -13.47 -11.21
N THR A 109 3.65 -14.39 -10.26
CA THR A 109 4.60 -15.49 -9.99
C THR A 109 4.70 -16.50 -11.14
N SER A 110 3.76 -16.52 -12.08
CA SER A 110 3.85 -17.37 -13.28
C SER A 110 4.74 -16.76 -14.39
N PHE A 111 5.09 -15.47 -14.27
CA PHE A 111 5.92 -14.74 -15.23
C PHE A 111 7.30 -14.40 -14.69
N THR A 112 7.44 -14.24 -13.37
CA THR A 112 8.70 -13.85 -12.74
C THR A 112 8.88 -14.43 -11.34
N ASP A 113 10.13 -14.72 -10.99
CA ASP A 113 10.53 -15.08 -9.62
C ASP A 113 10.67 -13.85 -8.70
N ARG A 114 10.50 -12.63 -9.25
CA ARG A 114 10.60 -11.41 -8.48
C ARG A 114 9.45 -11.33 -7.48
N THR A 115 9.81 -11.25 -6.20
CA THR A 115 8.85 -11.06 -5.11
C THR A 115 8.78 -9.58 -4.73
N ALA A 116 7.81 -8.85 -5.28
CA ALA A 116 7.49 -7.50 -4.82
C ALA A 116 6.57 -7.56 -3.59
N ILE A 117 6.76 -6.64 -2.64
CA ILE A 117 5.95 -6.56 -1.43
C ILE A 117 5.46 -5.14 -1.16
N LEU A 118 4.30 -5.02 -0.50
CA LEU A 118 3.93 -3.84 0.26
C LEU A 118 4.46 -4.01 1.68
N ALA A 119 5.53 -3.29 2.00
CA ALA A 119 6.18 -3.32 3.31
C ALA A 119 5.58 -2.29 4.26
N ASP A 120 5.45 -2.68 5.52
CA ASP A 120 5.13 -1.85 6.68
C ASP A 120 6.23 -1.93 7.75
N GLN A 121 7.29 -2.70 7.50
CA GLN A 121 8.44 -2.86 8.39
C GLN A 121 9.78 -2.75 7.67
N LEU A 122 10.77 -2.22 8.38
CA LEU A 122 12.19 -2.17 8.02
C LEU A 122 13.00 -2.73 9.18
N GLU A 123 13.81 -3.76 8.93
CA GLU A 123 14.66 -4.44 9.94
C GLU A 123 13.87 -4.84 11.19
N GLY A 124 12.64 -5.35 11.01
CA GLY A 124 11.75 -5.78 12.09
C GLY A 124 11.08 -4.64 12.87
N GLY A 125 11.44 -3.38 12.61
CA GLY A 125 10.81 -2.19 13.18
C GLY A 125 9.85 -1.50 12.20
N PRO A 126 9.16 -0.43 12.64
CA PRO A 126 8.32 0.37 11.74
C PRO A 126 9.16 1.08 10.67
N LEU A 127 8.52 1.42 9.55
CA LEU A 127 9.16 2.28 8.55
C LEU A 127 9.53 3.66 9.15
N PRO A 128 10.65 4.28 8.72
CA PRO A 128 11.01 5.61 9.18
C PRO A 128 9.95 6.67 8.88
N ALA A 129 9.92 7.74 9.67
CA ALA A 129 9.07 8.89 9.42
C ALA A 129 9.26 9.43 7.99
N GLY A 130 8.14 9.76 7.32
CA GLY A 130 8.13 10.19 5.92
C GLY A 130 8.38 9.09 4.89
N LYS A 131 8.58 7.83 5.30
CA LYS A 131 8.74 6.68 4.38
C LYS A 131 7.59 5.68 4.44
N GLY A 132 6.83 5.69 5.54
CA GLY A 132 5.66 4.86 5.77
C GLY A 132 4.32 5.62 5.68
N PRO A 133 3.21 4.98 6.08
CA PRO A 133 3.16 3.69 6.79
C PRO A 133 3.31 2.47 5.87
N PHE A 134 3.16 2.65 4.56
CA PHE A 134 3.40 1.60 3.58
C PHE A 134 4.46 2.02 2.56
N ARG A 135 5.27 1.06 2.14
CA ARG A 135 6.29 1.24 1.11
C ARG A 135 6.21 0.09 0.13
N LEU A 136 6.16 0.39 -1.17
CA LEU A 136 6.38 -0.62 -2.19
C LEU A 136 7.87 -0.98 -2.25
N VAL A 137 8.19 -2.26 -2.22
CA VAL A 137 9.56 -2.77 -2.32
C VAL A 137 9.65 -3.75 -3.47
N VAL A 138 10.49 -3.41 -4.45
CA VAL A 138 10.66 -4.18 -5.70
C VAL A 138 12.14 -4.55 -5.86
N PRO A 139 12.54 -5.75 -5.41
CA PRO A 139 13.91 -6.22 -5.56
C PRO A 139 14.33 -6.42 -7.02
N GLY A 140 15.63 -6.36 -7.28
CA GLY A 140 16.23 -6.68 -8.57
C GLY A 140 16.34 -5.52 -9.57
N GLU A 141 15.90 -4.32 -9.20
CA GLU A 141 16.16 -3.11 -9.99
C GLU A 141 17.53 -2.51 -9.68
N LYS A 142 18.27 -2.07 -10.71
CA LYS A 142 19.56 -1.37 -10.52
C LYS A 142 19.39 -0.03 -9.78
N LYS A 143 18.26 0.65 -10.01
CA LYS A 143 17.86 1.87 -9.31
C LYS A 143 16.50 1.62 -8.70
N PRO A 144 16.32 1.76 -7.37
CA PRO A 144 15.06 1.45 -6.69
C PRO A 144 14.02 2.58 -6.85
N ALA A 145 13.94 3.21 -8.02
CA ALA A 145 13.08 4.38 -8.26
C ALA A 145 11.59 4.02 -8.13
N ARG A 146 11.22 2.77 -8.47
CA ARG A 146 9.85 2.28 -8.33
C ARG A 146 9.56 1.60 -6.98
N SER A 147 10.52 1.57 -6.06
CA SER A 147 10.29 1.12 -4.67
C SER A 147 9.79 2.29 -3.80
N SER A 148 8.56 2.69 -4.07
CA SER A 148 7.97 3.95 -3.66
C SER A 148 7.57 4.01 -2.18
N PHE A 149 7.80 5.17 -1.56
CA PHE A 149 7.43 5.47 -0.19
C PHE A 149 5.97 5.90 -0.06
N GLN A 150 5.42 5.79 1.15
CA GLN A 150 4.11 6.35 1.51
C GLN A 150 3.00 5.97 0.53
N VAL A 151 2.94 4.69 0.15
CA VAL A 151 1.97 4.18 -0.81
C VAL A 151 0.55 4.28 -0.23
N THR A 152 -0.38 4.80 -1.03
CA THR A 152 -1.78 5.02 -0.63
C THR A 152 -2.76 4.26 -1.50
N GLU A 153 -2.46 4.03 -2.79
CA GLU A 153 -3.39 3.40 -3.72
C GLU A 153 -2.69 2.43 -4.68
N PHE A 154 -3.36 1.31 -4.93
CA PHE A 154 -3.15 0.46 -6.10
C PHE A 154 -4.39 0.54 -6.98
N ILE A 155 -4.22 0.94 -8.24
CA ILE A 155 -5.33 1.08 -9.19
C ILE A 155 -5.06 0.20 -10.40
N ILE A 156 -5.93 -0.78 -10.63
CA ILE A 156 -5.79 -1.72 -11.75
C ILE A 156 -6.54 -1.17 -12.96
N ARG A 157 -5.87 -1.12 -14.11
CA ARG A 157 -6.43 -0.56 -15.35
C ARG A 157 -5.88 -1.29 -16.57
N PHE A 158 -6.58 -1.17 -17.69
CA PHE A 158 -6.04 -1.52 -19.01
C PHE A 158 -5.23 -0.36 -19.59
N ALA A 159 -4.11 -0.66 -20.24
CA ALA A 159 -3.43 0.29 -21.12
C ALA A 159 -4.35 0.56 -22.33
N LYS A 160 -4.61 1.84 -22.59
CA LYS A 160 -5.39 2.31 -23.75
C LYS A 160 -4.46 2.74 -24.85
#